data_AF-A0A1S8WRF0-F1
#
_entry.id   AF-A0A1S8WRF0-F1
#
_cell.length_a   1.000
_cell.length_b   1.000
_cell.length_c   1.000
_cell.angle_alpha   90.00
_cell.angle_beta   90.00
_cell.angle_gamma   90.00
#
_symmetry.space_group_name_H-M   'P 1'
#
loop_
_entity.id
_entity.type
_entity.pdbx_description
1 polymer ?
#
loop_
_entity_poly.entity_id
_entity_poly.type
_entity_poly.pdbx_seq_one_letter_code
_entity_poly.pdbx_strand_id
1 'polypeptide(L)'
;TTAKDLIRPPEPTFLKELCHTVSEELYESSKKRPLGRVPDPDLPESVHPESTVFGLPNVKDGGIAPILNPRKTPMELEREEAEDRKHYIISHKHLMPGEQGRRRYENFDRDKVYGIPTYSDERGIHARRALNWFTNVENVTKTPIMSSRQLDRNERFGHKLGRSRDPIADTMKVPDAHVFGKPSIRGELTVAQLLHGKIPRQPIGVPRDNLSPEHQSGTQQEKCVSSAQRAEQLLPVIHHALREASFWRGAEITALLCHRSNGNDLIPMVEAREIFDHFEVPLDEELTEQLFDVIMVKAPEEMWRSVSEAMHQTVERNLSAGRARQDEDHFRWAVDCRLMSLFLDWKRHPVEQAKLKLCRCYKELSEKQNLSEDADAVRRRLRKAIDANVLTHKLSSEILSGNRGGLVEGECYRRLGKPPVELYRPVPKIRSAHNITDYGDEPTVQSVLEPSIYTEYGLSQRDLLKLRTKEEIKSIMDKANLTTKFDLAKNFDQVWDKAVELDKLMLQ
;
A
#
# COMPACT_ATOMS: atom_id res chain seq x y z
N THR A 1 102.75 121.02 -9.66
CA THR A 1 101.53 120.48 -9.01
C THR A 1 101.96 119.51 -7.94
N THR A 2 101.44 119.66 -6.73
CA THR A 2 101.68 118.66 -5.68
C THR A 2 100.83 117.42 -5.99
N ALA A 3 101.24 116.24 -5.50
CA ALA A 3 100.45 115.01 -5.67
C ALA A 3 98.99 115.18 -5.17
N LYS A 4 98.76 116.10 -4.24
CA LYS A 4 97.44 116.45 -3.71
C LYS A 4 96.51 117.05 -4.79
N ASP A 5 97.02 117.90 -5.68
CA ASP A 5 96.21 118.57 -6.72
C ASP A 5 95.78 117.61 -7.84
N LEU A 6 96.55 116.53 -8.07
CA LEU A 6 96.25 115.50 -9.09
C LEU A 6 95.24 114.47 -8.60
N ILE A 7 95.30 114.11 -7.30
CA ILE A 7 94.37 113.16 -6.69
C ILE A 7 93.04 113.85 -6.39
N ARG A 8 93.06 115.13 -6.00
CA ARG A 8 91.86 115.90 -5.68
C ARG A 8 91.95 117.29 -6.33
N PRO A 9 91.44 117.45 -7.57
CA PRO A 9 91.43 118.75 -8.21
C PRO A 9 90.65 119.75 -7.34
N PRO A 10 91.08 121.03 -7.30
CA PRO A 10 90.37 122.03 -6.52
C PRO A 10 88.93 122.15 -7.01
N GLU A 11 87.98 122.17 -6.06
CA GLU A 11 86.56 122.29 -6.38
C GLU A 11 86.33 123.57 -7.20
N PRO A 12 85.67 123.47 -8.37
CA PRO A 12 85.45 124.63 -9.22
C PRO A 12 84.56 125.63 -8.48
N THR A 13 84.82 126.92 -8.69
CA THR A 13 83.87 127.95 -8.27
C THR A 13 82.55 127.78 -9.04
N PHE A 14 81.43 128.21 -8.46
CA PHE A 14 80.10 128.09 -9.07
C PHE A 14 80.06 128.57 -10.54
N LEU A 15 80.71 129.69 -10.86
CA LEU A 15 80.80 130.19 -12.24
C LEU A 15 81.52 129.23 -13.18
N LYS A 16 82.58 128.54 -12.72
CA LYS A 16 83.28 127.54 -13.53
C LYS A 16 82.43 126.30 -13.74
N GLU A 17 81.69 125.87 -12.73
CA GLU A 17 80.80 124.70 -12.83
C GLU A 17 79.59 124.99 -13.74
N LEU A 18 79.05 126.22 -13.69
CA LEU A 18 78.01 126.68 -14.61
C LEU A 18 78.53 126.76 -16.05
N CYS A 19 79.72 127.34 -16.27
CA CYS A 19 80.34 127.33 -17.60
C CYS A 19 80.58 125.91 -18.11
N HIS A 20 80.97 124.98 -17.23
CA HIS A 20 81.17 123.58 -17.58
C HIS A 20 79.86 122.91 -17.99
N THR A 21 78.80 123.04 -17.19
CA THR A 21 77.48 122.50 -17.51
C THR A 21 76.91 123.07 -18.81
N VAL A 22 77.01 124.39 -19.02
CA VAL A 22 76.60 125.03 -20.30
C VAL A 22 77.44 124.50 -21.47
N SER A 23 78.74 124.25 -21.28
CA SER A 23 79.57 123.65 -22.33
C SER A 23 79.21 122.20 -22.63
N GLU A 24 78.75 121.45 -21.62
CA GLU A 24 78.37 120.04 -21.73
C GLU A 24 76.91 119.82 -22.16
N GLU A 25 76.06 120.86 -22.14
CA GLU A 25 74.70 120.83 -22.72
C GLU A 25 74.71 120.57 -24.23
N LEU A 26 75.82 120.83 -24.91
CA LEU A 26 76.02 120.45 -26.31
C LEU A 26 76.02 118.92 -26.51
N TYR A 27 76.43 118.14 -25.50
CA TYR A 27 76.50 116.69 -25.64
C TYR A 27 75.11 116.05 -25.59
N GLU A 28 74.83 115.16 -26.55
CA GLU A 28 73.56 114.44 -26.61
C GLU A 28 73.27 113.61 -25.35
N SER A 29 74.32 113.10 -24.69
CA SER A 29 74.20 112.34 -23.45
C SER A 29 73.54 113.17 -22.34
N SER A 30 73.91 114.45 -22.23
CA SER A 30 73.38 115.37 -21.21
C SER A 30 71.89 115.65 -21.44
N LYS A 31 71.46 115.82 -22.70
CA LYS A 31 70.05 116.04 -23.08
C LYS A 31 69.18 114.77 -22.97
N LYS A 32 69.71 113.62 -23.38
CA LYS A 32 68.95 112.35 -23.41
C LYS A 32 68.97 111.60 -22.08
N ARG A 33 69.89 111.89 -21.17
CA ARG A 33 70.06 111.18 -19.89
C ARG A 33 70.41 112.14 -18.74
N PRO A 34 69.58 113.16 -18.46
CA PRO A 34 69.82 114.03 -17.32
C PRO A 34 69.75 113.22 -16.02
N LEU A 35 70.73 113.39 -15.14
CA LEU A 35 70.80 112.61 -13.90
C LEU A 35 69.60 112.97 -13.00
N GLY A 36 68.78 111.97 -12.66
CA GLY A 36 67.62 112.15 -11.78
C GLY A 36 66.37 112.76 -12.43
N ARG A 37 66.36 112.99 -13.76
CA ARG A 37 65.17 113.44 -14.52
C ARG A 37 65.00 112.60 -15.79
N VAL A 38 63.79 112.61 -16.34
CA VAL A 38 63.52 112.06 -17.68
C VAL A 38 63.66 113.21 -18.69
N PRO A 39 64.15 112.97 -19.92
CA PRO A 39 64.15 114.00 -20.96
C PRO A 39 62.73 114.54 -21.19
N ASP A 40 62.59 115.86 -21.26
CA ASP A 40 61.29 116.50 -21.45
C ASP A 40 60.74 116.20 -22.87
N PRO A 41 59.55 115.58 -23.01
CA PRO A 41 58.93 115.34 -24.30
C PRO A 41 58.18 116.58 -24.83
N ASP A 42 58.23 116.79 -26.15
CA ASP A 42 57.50 117.88 -26.84
C ASP A 42 55.99 117.57 -26.87
N LEU A 43 55.25 118.02 -25.84
CA LEU A 43 53.80 117.87 -25.72
C LEU A 43 53.06 119.10 -26.27
N PRO A 44 51.86 118.95 -26.89
CA PRO A 44 51.04 120.08 -27.32
C PRO A 44 50.54 120.94 -26.14
N GLU A 45 50.44 122.26 -26.30
CA GLU A 45 50.03 123.21 -25.23
C GLU A 45 48.66 122.89 -24.56
N SER A 46 47.77 122.15 -25.24
CA SER A 46 46.44 121.77 -24.72
C SER A 46 46.42 120.59 -23.75
N VAL A 47 47.58 119.95 -23.54
CA VAL A 47 47.71 118.77 -22.70
C VAL A 47 48.53 119.12 -21.46
N HIS A 48 47.83 119.32 -20.34
CA HIS A 48 48.48 119.61 -19.06
C HIS A 48 48.87 118.31 -18.33
N PRO A 49 50.13 118.17 -17.86
CA PRO A 49 50.64 116.92 -17.28
C PRO A 49 49.83 116.39 -16.09
N GLU A 50 49.17 117.26 -15.33
CA GLU A 50 48.47 116.89 -14.09
C GLU A 50 46.94 116.75 -14.23
N SER A 51 46.30 117.28 -15.28
CA SER A 51 44.82 117.32 -15.38
C SER A 51 44.22 116.48 -16.51
N THR A 52 44.98 116.20 -17.57
CA THR A 52 44.44 115.51 -18.75
C THR A 52 44.65 114.01 -18.63
N VAL A 53 43.56 113.23 -18.66
CA VAL A 53 43.63 111.75 -18.71
C VAL A 53 43.56 111.31 -20.17
N PHE A 54 44.50 110.47 -20.59
CA PHE A 54 44.53 109.95 -21.96
C PHE A 54 43.70 108.69 -22.10
N GLY A 55 42.87 108.63 -23.14
CA GLY A 55 42.03 107.49 -23.50
C GLY A 55 40.80 107.93 -24.29
N LEU A 56 40.18 107.01 -25.04
CA LEU A 56 38.91 107.26 -25.74
C LEU A 56 37.74 107.06 -24.77
N PRO A 57 36.83 108.03 -24.60
CA PRO A 57 35.63 107.81 -23.79
C PRO A 57 34.67 106.87 -24.53
N ASN A 58 34.13 105.88 -23.81
CA ASN A 58 33.10 105.00 -24.37
C ASN A 58 31.78 105.76 -24.55
N VAL A 59 31.41 106.04 -25.80
CA VAL A 59 30.07 106.51 -26.17
C VAL A 59 29.13 105.30 -26.22
N LYS A 60 28.02 105.34 -25.48
CA LYS A 60 27.06 104.21 -25.46
C LYS A 60 26.06 104.36 -26.62
N ASP A 61 26.10 103.46 -27.59
CA ASP A 61 25.06 103.32 -28.60
C ASP A 61 23.80 102.66 -28.02
N GLY A 62 22.64 102.88 -28.66
CA GLY A 62 21.32 102.45 -28.18
C GLY A 62 21.33 101.02 -27.63
N GLY A 63 20.68 100.82 -26.48
CA GLY A 63 20.75 99.56 -25.74
C GLY A 63 20.25 98.35 -26.54
N ILE A 64 20.58 97.14 -26.08
CA ILE A 64 20.29 95.84 -26.74
C ILE A 64 18.79 95.57 -26.99
N ALA A 65 17.90 96.27 -26.28
CA ALA A 65 16.46 95.99 -26.28
C ALA A 65 15.76 95.90 -27.65
N PRO A 66 15.97 96.79 -28.64
CA PRO A 66 15.29 96.72 -29.94
C PRO A 66 15.85 95.62 -30.86
N ILE A 67 17.04 95.07 -30.55
CA ILE A 67 17.61 93.92 -31.27
C ILE A 67 17.00 92.62 -30.74
N LEU A 68 16.91 92.50 -29.40
CA LEU A 68 16.28 91.33 -28.78
C LEU A 68 14.78 91.27 -29.09
N ASN A 69 14.09 92.40 -28.90
CA ASN A 69 12.65 92.49 -29.09
C ASN A 69 12.37 93.56 -30.16
N PRO A 70 12.20 93.15 -31.43
CA PRO A 70 11.86 94.09 -32.49
C PRO A 70 10.54 94.79 -32.15
N ARG A 71 10.44 96.07 -32.49
CA ARG A 71 9.27 96.90 -32.20
C ARG A 71 8.10 96.64 -33.17
N LYS A 72 7.74 95.36 -33.38
CA LYS A 72 6.57 94.94 -34.15
C LYS A 72 5.47 94.46 -33.21
N THR A 73 4.22 94.75 -33.54
CA THR A 73 3.09 94.23 -32.75
C THR A 73 2.77 92.78 -33.14
N PRO A 74 2.20 91.97 -32.22
CA PRO A 74 1.83 90.60 -32.54
C PRO A 74 0.88 90.47 -33.74
N MET A 75 -0.08 91.39 -33.88
CA MET A 75 -1.03 91.36 -35.00
C MET A 75 -0.36 91.57 -36.37
N GLU A 76 0.64 92.45 -36.43
CA GLU A 76 1.40 92.67 -37.67
C GLU A 76 2.20 91.42 -38.05
N LEU A 77 2.83 90.76 -37.07
CA LEU A 77 3.56 89.51 -37.27
C LEU A 77 2.65 88.38 -37.76
N GLU A 78 1.49 88.18 -37.11
CA GLU A 78 0.54 87.14 -37.52
C GLU A 78 -0.02 87.38 -38.92
N ARG A 79 -0.21 88.65 -39.29
CA ARG A 79 -0.64 89.02 -40.65
C ARG A 79 0.43 88.72 -41.69
N GLU A 80 1.67 89.14 -41.43
CA GLU A 80 2.82 88.82 -42.29
C GLU A 80 2.96 87.30 -42.44
N GLU A 81 2.89 86.55 -41.34
CA GLU A 81 2.98 85.10 -41.34
C GLU A 81 1.83 84.46 -42.15
N ALA A 82 0.60 84.93 -42.00
CA ALA A 82 -0.54 84.39 -42.75
C ALA A 82 -0.44 84.62 -44.27
N GLU A 83 0.11 85.76 -44.68
CA GLU A 83 0.36 86.09 -46.09
C GLU A 83 1.46 85.18 -46.69
N ASP A 84 2.57 85.02 -45.96
CA ASP A 84 3.71 84.21 -46.41
C ASP A 84 3.46 82.70 -46.33
N ARG A 85 2.67 82.24 -45.35
CA ARG A 85 2.42 80.83 -45.06
C ARG A 85 1.94 80.03 -46.27
N LYS A 86 1.18 80.63 -47.18
CA LYS A 86 0.73 79.97 -48.43
C LYS A 86 1.90 79.44 -49.26
N HIS A 87 3.01 80.17 -49.31
CA HIS A 87 4.21 79.80 -50.06
C HIS A 87 5.01 78.70 -49.34
N TYR A 88 5.04 78.74 -47.99
CA TYR A 88 5.75 77.76 -47.18
C TYR A 88 5.04 76.41 -47.05
N ILE A 89 3.70 76.37 -47.14
CA ILE A 89 2.95 75.11 -47.16
C ILE A 89 3.33 74.25 -48.38
N ILE A 90 3.58 74.85 -49.54
CA ILE A 90 3.92 74.10 -50.75
C ILE A 90 5.39 73.70 -50.76
N SER A 91 6.28 74.65 -50.47
CA SER A 91 7.73 74.44 -50.56
C SER A 91 8.28 73.56 -49.43
N HIS A 92 7.87 73.81 -48.19
CA HIS A 92 8.44 73.18 -47.00
C HIS A 92 7.43 72.35 -46.21
N LYS A 93 6.15 72.32 -46.62
CA LYS A 93 5.05 71.68 -45.88
C LYS A 93 4.92 72.19 -44.45
N HIS A 94 5.16 73.49 -44.27
CA HIS A 94 5.04 74.15 -42.97
C HIS A 94 3.56 74.28 -42.57
N LEU A 95 3.08 73.34 -41.77
CA LEU A 95 1.72 73.26 -41.25
C LEU A 95 1.69 73.72 -39.79
N MET A 96 0.58 74.31 -39.36
CA MET A 96 0.42 74.68 -37.96
C MET A 96 0.18 73.44 -37.08
N PRO A 97 0.51 73.49 -35.78
CA PRO A 97 0.14 72.43 -34.85
C PRO A 97 -1.37 72.15 -34.90
N GLY A 98 -1.74 70.89 -35.14
CA GLY A 98 -3.14 70.45 -35.24
C GLY A 98 -3.78 70.58 -36.63
N GLU A 99 -3.05 71.09 -37.62
CA GLU A 99 -3.56 71.17 -39.00
C GLU A 99 -3.27 69.89 -39.78
N GLN A 100 -4.29 69.38 -40.49
CA GLN A 100 -4.13 68.26 -41.40
C GLN A 100 -3.66 68.72 -42.78
N GLY A 101 -2.59 68.11 -43.29
CA GLY A 101 -2.06 68.41 -44.62
C GLY A 101 -3.00 68.01 -45.76
N ARG A 102 -3.46 68.98 -46.55
CA ARG A 102 -4.36 68.74 -47.69
C ARG A 102 -3.57 68.42 -48.97
N ARG A 103 -3.57 67.14 -49.37
CA ARG A 103 -2.82 66.63 -50.54
C ARG A 103 -3.56 66.78 -51.90
N ARG A 104 -4.82 67.24 -51.90
CA ARG A 104 -5.68 67.43 -53.09
C ARG A 104 -5.83 66.16 -53.96
N TYR A 105 -6.12 65.02 -53.34
CA TYR A 105 -6.51 63.81 -54.09
C TYR A 105 -7.89 64.00 -54.73
N GLU A 106 -8.06 63.54 -55.98
CA GLU A 106 -9.30 63.76 -56.74
C GLU A 106 -10.47 62.87 -56.30
N ASN A 107 -10.20 61.63 -55.86
CA ASN A 107 -11.22 60.62 -55.54
C ASN A 107 -11.39 60.34 -54.03
N PHE A 108 -10.92 61.25 -53.18
CA PHE A 108 -11.07 61.14 -51.73
C PHE A 108 -12.08 62.16 -51.21
N ASP A 109 -13.06 61.66 -50.49
CA ASP A 109 -14.20 62.37 -49.93
C ASP A 109 -14.20 62.08 -48.43
N ARG A 110 -13.88 63.09 -47.62
CA ARG A 110 -13.63 62.93 -46.18
C ARG A 110 -14.81 62.31 -45.43
N ASP A 111 -16.02 62.53 -45.93
CA ASP A 111 -17.24 62.17 -45.20
C ASP A 111 -17.70 60.72 -45.52
N LYS A 112 -16.96 59.98 -46.35
CA LYS A 112 -17.22 58.57 -46.66
C LYS A 112 -16.39 57.63 -45.78
N VAL A 113 -16.96 56.45 -45.52
CA VAL A 113 -16.24 55.34 -44.89
C VAL A 113 -15.49 54.57 -45.97
N TYR A 114 -14.18 54.42 -45.80
CA TYR A 114 -13.31 53.69 -46.71
C TYR A 114 -12.92 52.34 -46.09
N GLY A 115 -12.93 51.29 -46.91
CA GLY A 115 -12.60 49.92 -46.49
C GLY A 115 -13.44 48.89 -47.24
N ILE A 116 -13.10 47.60 -47.06
CA ILE A 116 -13.91 46.50 -47.60
C ILE A 116 -15.03 46.21 -46.58
N PRO A 117 -16.31 46.23 -46.98
CA PRO A 117 -17.39 45.90 -46.05
C PRO A 117 -17.29 44.43 -45.65
N THR A 118 -17.15 44.18 -44.35
CA THR A 118 -17.28 42.83 -43.79
C THR A 118 -18.76 42.49 -43.59
N TYR A 119 -19.17 41.25 -43.89
CA TYR A 119 -20.52 40.72 -43.62
C TYR A 119 -20.75 40.46 -42.13
N SER A 120 -20.49 41.46 -41.29
CA SER A 120 -20.83 41.46 -39.87
C SER A 120 -22.18 42.15 -39.71
N ASP A 121 -23.22 41.39 -39.39
CA ASP A 121 -24.52 41.93 -39.03
C ASP A 121 -24.56 42.22 -37.53
N GLU A 122 -24.51 43.50 -37.16
CA GLU A 122 -24.52 43.97 -35.77
C GLU A 122 -25.76 43.52 -34.99
N ARG A 123 -26.86 43.18 -35.69
CA ARG A 123 -28.09 42.67 -35.07
C ARG A 123 -28.01 41.20 -34.67
N GLY A 124 -26.97 40.48 -35.10
CA GLY A 124 -26.71 39.10 -34.71
C GLY A 124 -27.73 38.08 -35.22
N ILE A 125 -28.49 38.40 -36.28
CA ILE A 125 -29.59 37.55 -36.79
C ILE A 125 -29.07 36.17 -37.22
N HIS A 126 -27.92 36.14 -37.89
CA HIS A 126 -27.29 34.92 -38.37
C HIS A 126 -26.77 34.05 -37.24
N ALA A 127 -26.19 34.66 -36.20
CA ALA A 127 -25.74 33.94 -35.01
C ALA A 127 -26.94 33.30 -34.27
N ARG A 128 -28.04 34.05 -34.10
CA ARG A 128 -29.28 33.52 -33.52
C ARG A 128 -29.84 32.34 -34.31
N ARG A 129 -29.84 32.42 -35.65
CA ARG A 129 -30.32 31.33 -36.51
C ARG A 129 -29.44 30.08 -36.42
N ALA A 130 -28.12 30.25 -36.32
CA ALA A 130 -27.19 29.14 -36.12
C ALA A 130 -27.38 28.45 -34.75
N LEU A 131 -27.65 29.22 -33.70
CA LEU A 131 -27.89 28.70 -32.35
C LEU A 131 -29.25 28.00 -32.22
N ASN A 132 -30.29 28.49 -32.90
CA ASN A 132 -31.65 27.97 -32.81
C ASN A 132 -32.01 27.00 -33.95
N TRP A 133 -31.29 25.88 -34.03
CA TRP A 133 -31.45 24.87 -35.09
C TRP A 133 -32.84 24.16 -35.07
N PHE A 134 -33.44 23.97 -33.89
CA PHE A 134 -34.68 23.21 -33.72
C PHE A 134 -35.96 23.94 -34.14
N THR A 135 -35.94 25.27 -34.20
CA THR A 135 -37.12 26.10 -34.55
C THR A 135 -37.38 26.23 -36.04
N ASN A 136 -36.58 25.58 -36.90
CA ASN A 136 -36.93 25.47 -38.32
C ASN A 136 -38.22 24.65 -38.43
N VAL A 137 -39.32 25.32 -38.80
CA VAL A 137 -40.66 24.75 -38.97
C VAL A 137 -40.65 23.48 -39.85
N GLU A 138 -39.66 23.37 -40.75
CA GLU A 138 -39.41 22.22 -41.61
C GLU A 138 -39.00 20.92 -40.88
N ASN A 139 -38.48 21.01 -39.65
CA ASN A 139 -38.03 19.86 -38.86
C ASN A 139 -39.10 19.35 -37.88
N VAL A 140 -40.08 20.20 -37.51
CA VAL A 140 -41.12 19.85 -36.54
C VAL A 140 -42.24 19.02 -37.18
N THR A 141 -42.46 19.16 -38.50
CA THR A 141 -43.57 18.51 -39.24
C THR A 141 -43.19 17.22 -39.95
N LYS A 142 -41.91 16.83 -39.95
CA LYS A 142 -41.46 15.58 -40.57
C LYS A 142 -41.48 14.45 -39.54
N THR A 143 -42.56 13.67 -39.47
CA THR A 143 -42.43 12.28 -39.02
C THR A 143 -41.60 11.56 -40.08
N PRO A 144 -40.38 11.07 -39.78
CA PRO A 144 -39.59 10.38 -40.78
C PRO A 144 -40.34 9.10 -41.18
N ILE A 145 -40.82 9.04 -42.42
CA ILE A 145 -41.37 7.81 -42.99
C ILE A 145 -40.21 6.82 -43.05
N MET A 146 -40.34 5.72 -42.31
CA MET A 146 -39.27 4.74 -42.14
C MET A 146 -39.80 3.35 -42.44
N SER A 147 -38.94 2.49 -42.99
CA SER A 147 -39.31 1.10 -43.24
C SER A 147 -39.62 0.36 -41.94
N SER A 148 -40.63 -0.52 -41.95
CA SER A 148 -41.02 -1.29 -40.75
C SER A 148 -39.84 -2.03 -40.12
N ARG A 149 -38.97 -2.65 -40.94
CA ARG A 149 -37.77 -3.34 -40.46
C ARG A 149 -36.80 -2.42 -39.73
N GLN A 150 -36.65 -1.19 -40.21
CA GLN A 150 -35.76 -0.21 -39.60
C GLN A 150 -36.37 0.39 -38.33
N LEU A 151 -37.69 0.56 -38.28
CA LEU A 151 -38.41 0.91 -37.07
C LEU A 151 -38.25 -0.17 -36.00
N ASP A 152 -38.52 -1.45 -36.33
CA ASP A 152 -38.38 -2.58 -35.40
C ASP A 152 -36.95 -2.69 -34.86
N ARG A 153 -35.94 -2.50 -35.73
CA ARG A 153 -34.52 -2.46 -35.32
C ARG A 153 -34.26 -1.31 -34.35
N ASN A 154 -34.75 -0.12 -34.67
CA ASN A 154 -34.55 1.06 -33.84
C ASN A 154 -35.28 0.94 -32.50
N GLU A 155 -36.42 0.25 -32.44
CA GLU A 155 -37.16 0.03 -31.20
C GLU A 155 -36.48 -1.00 -30.30
N ARG A 156 -35.95 -2.10 -30.85
CA ARG A 156 -35.27 -3.15 -30.08
C ARG A 156 -33.86 -2.76 -29.64
N PHE A 157 -33.14 -2.01 -30.47
CA PHE A 157 -31.72 -1.73 -30.26
C PHE A 157 -31.39 -0.27 -29.99
N GLY A 158 -32.33 0.65 -30.22
CA GLY A 158 -32.15 2.07 -29.92
C GLY A 158 -32.31 2.37 -28.44
N HIS A 159 -31.44 3.21 -27.90
CA HIS A 159 -31.53 3.69 -26.53
C HIS A 159 -32.62 4.77 -26.43
N LYS A 160 -33.63 4.54 -25.58
CA LYS A 160 -34.70 5.51 -25.29
C LYS A 160 -34.45 6.14 -23.93
N LEU A 161 -34.48 7.47 -23.84
CA LEU A 161 -34.29 8.18 -22.58
C LEU A 161 -35.37 7.76 -21.57
N GLY A 162 -34.96 7.45 -20.34
CA GLY A 162 -35.85 7.01 -19.26
C GLY A 162 -36.32 5.55 -19.33
N ARG A 163 -35.88 4.77 -20.32
CA ARG A 163 -36.16 3.33 -20.42
C ARG A 163 -34.86 2.53 -20.51
N SER A 164 -34.83 1.40 -19.79
CA SER A 164 -33.77 0.41 -19.99
C SER A 164 -33.89 -0.21 -21.38
N ARG A 165 -32.77 -0.73 -21.90
CA ARG A 165 -32.73 -1.40 -23.20
C ARG A 165 -33.09 -2.87 -23.02
N ASP A 166 -34.24 -3.27 -23.54
CA ASP A 166 -34.80 -4.61 -23.36
C ASP A 166 -35.07 -5.29 -24.73
N PRO A 167 -34.08 -6.00 -25.32
CA PRO A 167 -34.19 -6.57 -26.67
C PRO A 167 -35.18 -7.74 -26.82
N ILE A 168 -35.68 -8.27 -25.70
CA ILE A 168 -36.58 -9.43 -25.62
C ILE A 168 -38.00 -9.05 -25.22
N ALA A 169 -38.33 -7.75 -25.17
CA ALA A 169 -39.62 -7.27 -24.67
C ALA A 169 -40.83 -7.89 -25.41
N ASP A 170 -40.69 -8.15 -26.70
CA ASP A 170 -41.69 -8.76 -27.57
C ASP A 170 -41.78 -10.30 -27.46
N THR A 171 -40.76 -10.96 -26.90
CA THR A 171 -40.72 -12.43 -26.74
C THR A 171 -40.95 -12.91 -25.31
N MET A 172 -40.89 -12.00 -24.33
CA MET A 172 -40.99 -12.28 -22.90
C MET A 172 -42.44 -12.48 -22.45
N LYS A 173 -42.88 -13.74 -22.40
CA LYS A 173 -44.24 -14.14 -21.96
C LYS A 173 -44.26 -14.51 -20.47
N VAL A 174 -44.12 -13.51 -19.61
CA VAL A 174 -44.10 -13.72 -18.16
C VAL A 174 -45.11 -12.77 -17.51
N PRO A 175 -45.91 -13.20 -16.50
CA PRO A 175 -46.83 -12.30 -15.81
C PRO A 175 -46.10 -11.13 -15.14
N ASP A 176 -46.73 -9.95 -15.10
CA ASP A 176 -46.15 -8.73 -14.50
C ASP A 176 -45.72 -8.90 -13.03
N ALA A 177 -46.33 -9.86 -12.31
CA ALA A 177 -46.01 -10.17 -10.92
C ALA A 177 -44.81 -11.14 -10.75
N HIS A 178 -44.19 -11.60 -11.83
CA HIS A 178 -43.07 -12.53 -11.75
C HIS A 178 -41.79 -11.84 -11.29
N VAL A 179 -41.13 -12.45 -10.30
CA VAL A 179 -39.83 -12.01 -9.82
C VAL A 179 -38.74 -12.84 -10.50
N PHE A 180 -37.89 -12.17 -11.29
CA PHE A 180 -36.75 -12.81 -11.94
C PHE A 180 -35.65 -13.17 -10.94
N GLY A 181 -34.97 -14.28 -11.23
CA GLY A 181 -33.93 -14.83 -10.38
C GLY A 181 -34.27 -16.25 -9.94
N LYS A 182 -33.25 -17.04 -9.61
CA LYS A 182 -33.48 -18.34 -8.99
C LYS A 182 -33.97 -18.06 -7.57
N PRO A 183 -35.20 -18.47 -7.17
CA PRO A 183 -35.60 -18.31 -5.79
C PRO A 183 -34.58 -19.04 -4.92
N SER A 184 -34.14 -18.38 -3.85
CA SER A 184 -33.49 -19.10 -2.77
C SER A 184 -34.57 -19.97 -2.16
N ILE A 185 -34.74 -21.18 -2.69
CA ILE A 185 -35.44 -22.25 -2.01
C ILE A 185 -34.57 -22.49 -0.79
N ARG A 186 -34.84 -21.75 0.28
CA ARG A 186 -34.43 -22.18 1.61
C ARG A 186 -35.17 -23.49 1.76
N GLY A 187 -34.41 -24.58 1.64
CA GLY A 187 -34.95 -25.92 1.82
C GLY A 187 -35.81 -25.92 3.08
N GLU A 188 -36.81 -26.80 3.09
CA GLU A 188 -37.85 -26.99 4.09
C GLU A 188 -37.33 -27.20 5.54
N LEU A 189 -36.03 -27.05 5.77
CA LEU A 189 -35.32 -27.17 7.02
C LEU A 189 -35.02 -25.80 7.64
N THR A 190 -35.71 -25.51 8.74
CA THR A 190 -35.52 -24.28 9.53
C THR A 190 -34.24 -24.41 10.37
N VAL A 191 -33.52 -23.30 10.61
CA VAL A 191 -32.36 -23.28 11.54
C VAL A 191 -32.71 -23.87 12.92
N ALA A 192 -33.95 -23.68 13.36
CA ALA A 192 -34.48 -24.32 14.57
C ALA A 192 -34.53 -25.86 14.48
N GLN A 193 -34.83 -26.45 13.32
CA GLN A 193 -34.81 -27.91 13.13
C GLN A 193 -33.38 -28.48 13.10
N LEU A 194 -32.41 -27.70 12.61
CA LEU A 194 -30.97 -28.02 12.66
C LEU A 194 -30.41 -27.95 14.09
N LEU A 195 -30.69 -26.84 14.80
CA LEU A 195 -30.23 -26.63 16.18
C LEU A 195 -30.85 -27.62 17.17
N HIS A 196 -32.07 -28.09 16.91
CA HIS A 196 -32.75 -29.07 17.77
C HIS A 196 -32.56 -30.52 17.30
N GLY A 197 -31.70 -30.80 16.31
CA GLY A 197 -31.39 -32.17 15.86
C GLY A 197 -32.60 -32.97 15.35
N LYS A 198 -33.69 -32.29 14.94
CA LYS A 198 -34.94 -32.93 14.50
C LYS A 198 -34.89 -33.38 13.03
N ILE A 199 -33.70 -33.72 12.54
CA ILE A 199 -33.54 -34.47 11.29
C ILE A 199 -33.72 -35.95 11.65
N PRO A 200 -34.48 -36.75 10.89
CA PRO A 200 -34.36 -38.19 11.00
C PRO A 200 -32.97 -38.60 10.49
N ARG A 201 -31.98 -38.68 11.38
CA ARG A 201 -30.73 -39.42 11.13
C ARG A 201 -31.15 -40.81 10.65
N GLN A 202 -30.69 -41.22 9.47
CA GLN A 202 -30.98 -42.53 8.90
C GLN A 202 -29.78 -43.43 9.22
N PRO A 203 -29.74 -44.06 10.42
CA PRO A 203 -28.64 -44.95 10.74
C PRO A 203 -28.59 -46.09 9.71
N ILE A 204 -27.42 -46.24 9.08
CA ILE A 204 -27.13 -47.31 8.14
C ILE A 204 -27.44 -48.67 8.79
N GLY A 205 -28.23 -49.50 8.10
CA GLY A 205 -28.61 -50.84 8.55
C GLY A 205 -29.82 -50.95 9.49
N VAL A 206 -30.64 -49.90 9.64
CA VAL A 206 -31.88 -49.95 10.46
C VAL A 206 -33.16 -49.68 9.61
N PRO A 207 -34.03 -50.69 9.35
CA PRO A 207 -35.20 -50.60 8.43
C PRO A 207 -36.32 -49.66 8.90
N ARG A 208 -36.81 -48.73 8.06
CA ARG A 208 -37.84 -47.71 8.41
C ARG A 208 -39.23 -48.28 8.61
N ASP A 209 -39.97 -47.66 9.55
CA ASP A 209 -41.42 -47.57 9.47
C ASP A 209 -41.75 -46.43 8.50
N ASN A 210 -42.34 -46.76 7.35
CA ASN A 210 -42.72 -45.75 6.36
C ASN A 210 -43.84 -44.86 6.94
N LEU A 211 -43.54 -43.57 7.16
CA LEU A 211 -44.54 -42.53 7.39
C LEU A 211 -45.15 -42.11 6.03
N SER A 212 -45.96 -42.98 5.44
CA SER A 212 -47.03 -42.65 4.48
C SER A 212 -47.95 -43.88 4.31
N PRO A 213 -49.27 -43.75 4.52
CA PRO A 213 -50.21 -44.88 4.52
C PRO A 213 -50.61 -45.37 3.12
N GLU A 214 -49.87 -45.06 2.05
CA GLU A 214 -50.40 -45.32 0.70
C GLU A 214 -49.90 -46.59 0.01
N HIS A 215 -48.77 -47.19 0.41
CA HIS A 215 -48.34 -48.46 -0.18
C HIS A 215 -48.02 -49.51 0.90
N GLN A 216 -49.09 -50.03 1.52
CA GLN A 216 -49.02 -51.28 2.26
C GLN A 216 -49.22 -52.45 1.30
N SER A 217 -48.13 -53.01 0.79
CA SER A 217 -48.13 -54.37 0.27
C SER A 217 -47.34 -55.27 1.21
N GLY A 218 -48.10 -55.92 2.10
CA GLY A 218 -47.86 -57.22 2.72
C GLY A 218 -46.50 -57.88 2.53
N THR A 219 -45.48 -57.37 3.19
CA THR A 219 -44.47 -58.21 3.85
C THR A 219 -44.24 -57.60 5.21
N GLN A 220 -44.29 -58.42 6.25
CA GLN A 220 -43.93 -58.01 7.60
C GLN A 220 -42.50 -57.49 7.54
N GLN A 221 -42.36 -56.16 7.47
CA GLN A 221 -41.09 -55.46 7.52
C GLN A 221 -40.40 -55.94 8.79
N GLU A 222 -39.15 -56.39 8.67
CA GLU A 222 -38.37 -56.95 9.77
C GLU A 222 -38.29 -55.92 10.91
N LYS A 223 -39.18 -56.07 11.90
CA LYS A 223 -39.24 -55.20 13.08
C LYS A 223 -37.97 -55.31 13.91
N CYS A 224 -37.26 -56.43 13.80
CA CYS A 224 -36.04 -56.68 14.55
C CYS A 224 -34.82 -56.69 13.63
N VAL A 225 -33.73 -56.10 14.11
CA VAL A 225 -32.44 -56.02 13.40
C VAL A 225 -31.41 -56.85 14.16
N SER A 226 -30.68 -57.71 13.45
CA SER A 226 -29.56 -58.46 14.04
C SER A 226 -28.29 -57.60 14.08
N SER A 227 -27.55 -57.70 15.19
CA SER A 227 -26.26 -57.03 15.37
C SER A 227 -25.22 -57.47 14.34
N ALA A 228 -25.23 -58.75 13.94
CA ALA A 228 -24.33 -59.32 12.94
C ALA A 228 -24.56 -58.72 11.54
N GLN A 229 -25.81 -58.63 11.09
CA GLN A 229 -26.15 -58.03 9.81
C GLN A 229 -25.82 -56.53 9.76
N ARG A 230 -25.98 -55.82 10.88
CA ARG A 230 -25.51 -54.43 11.01
C ARG A 230 -23.99 -54.32 10.90
N ALA A 231 -23.25 -55.23 11.53
CA ALA A 231 -21.80 -55.27 11.45
C ALA A 231 -21.30 -55.48 10.01
N GLU A 232 -21.90 -56.44 9.29
CA GLU A 232 -21.58 -56.72 7.88
C GLU A 232 -21.87 -55.54 6.95
N GLN A 233 -22.96 -54.81 7.20
CA GLN A 233 -23.33 -53.63 6.41
C GLN A 233 -22.45 -52.41 6.72
N LEU A 234 -22.04 -52.23 7.98
CA LEU A 234 -21.21 -51.10 8.40
C LEU A 234 -19.74 -51.26 8.02
N LEU A 235 -19.23 -52.50 7.94
CA LEU A 235 -17.83 -52.79 7.65
C LEU A 235 -17.30 -52.11 6.36
N PRO A 236 -17.94 -52.29 5.19
CA PRO A 236 -17.47 -51.65 3.96
C PRO A 236 -17.59 -50.11 4.01
N VAL A 237 -18.59 -49.58 4.73
CA VAL A 237 -18.79 -48.13 4.88
C VAL A 237 -17.66 -47.51 5.69
N ILE A 238 -17.31 -48.12 6.83
CA ILE A 238 -16.21 -47.68 7.68
C ILE A 238 -14.87 -47.82 6.95
N HIS A 239 -14.65 -48.94 6.25
CA HIS A 239 -13.42 -49.11 5.46
C HIS A 239 -13.30 -48.09 4.33
N HIS A 240 -14.42 -47.71 3.69
CA HIS A 240 -14.43 -46.63 2.71
C HIS A 240 -14.07 -45.28 3.34
N ALA A 241 -14.69 -44.92 4.46
CA ALA A 241 -14.42 -43.67 5.18
C ALA A 241 -12.95 -43.58 5.64
N LEU A 242 -12.40 -44.65 6.21
CA LEU A 242 -10.99 -44.70 6.62
C LEU A 242 -10.03 -44.64 5.44
N ARG A 243 -10.40 -45.20 4.28
CA ARG A 243 -9.61 -45.14 3.05
C ARG A 243 -9.62 -43.74 2.44
N GLU A 244 -10.78 -43.07 2.39
CA GLU A 244 -10.88 -41.68 1.94
C GLU A 244 -10.06 -40.74 2.82
N ALA A 245 -10.13 -40.92 4.14
CA ALA A 245 -9.33 -40.16 5.09
C ALA A 245 -7.83 -40.57 5.13
N SER A 246 -7.42 -41.56 4.33
CA SER A 246 -6.05 -42.10 4.30
C SER A 246 -5.52 -42.52 5.68
N PHE A 247 -6.40 -43.04 6.54
CA PHE A 247 -6.06 -43.45 7.91
C PHE A 247 -5.18 -44.71 7.90
N TRP A 248 -3.98 -44.62 8.46
CA TRP A 248 -2.96 -45.68 8.45
C TRP A 248 -2.62 -46.25 9.83
N ARG A 249 -3.18 -45.69 10.92
CA ARG A 249 -2.86 -46.06 12.31
C ARG A 249 -3.73 -47.18 12.88
N GLY A 250 -4.57 -47.83 12.06
CA GLY A 250 -5.44 -48.93 12.49
C GLY A 250 -4.69 -50.13 13.10
N ALA A 251 -3.51 -50.45 12.56
CA ALA A 251 -2.64 -51.50 13.09
C ALA A 251 -2.03 -51.14 14.47
N GLU A 252 -1.71 -49.86 14.70
CA GLU A 252 -1.21 -49.35 15.99
C GLU A 252 -2.29 -49.45 17.06
N ILE A 253 -3.52 -49.03 16.73
CA ILE A 253 -4.67 -49.18 17.63
C ILE A 253 -4.89 -50.65 17.95
N THR A 254 -4.85 -51.53 16.95
CA THR A 254 -5.03 -52.98 17.15
C THR A 254 -3.98 -53.55 18.10
N ALA A 255 -2.71 -53.16 17.96
CA ALA A 255 -1.65 -53.59 18.85
C ALA A 255 -1.86 -53.11 20.29
N LEU A 256 -2.29 -51.85 20.47
CA LEU A 256 -2.61 -51.30 21.79
C LEU A 256 -3.81 -51.98 22.45
N LEU A 257 -4.88 -52.21 21.70
CA LEU A 257 -6.05 -52.93 22.19
C LEU A 257 -5.66 -54.36 22.63
N CYS A 258 -4.86 -55.08 21.82
CA CYS A 258 -4.38 -56.41 22.17
C CYS A 258 -3.44 -56.42 23.38
N HIS A 259 -2.59 -55.41 23.54
CA HIS A 259 -1.72 -55.28 24.70
C HIS A 259 -2.55 -55.03 25.97
N ARG A 260 -3.54 -54.13 25.88
CA ARG A 260 -4.36 -53.73 27.02
C ARG A 260 -5.30 -54.84 27.49
N SER A 261 -5.79 -55.67 26.57
CA SER A 261 -6.75 -56.71 26.88
C SER A 261 -6.14 -57.90 27.64
N ASN A 262 -4.80 -58.00 27.76
CA ASN A 262 -4.08 -59.04 28.50
C ASN A 262 -4.54 -60.47 28.18
N GLY A 263 -5.00 -60.73 26.94
CA GLY A 263 -5.52 -62.03 26.49
C GLY A 263 -7.04 -62.23 26.66
N ASN A 264 -7.75 -61.30 27.29
CA ASN A 264 -9.21 -61.21 27.23
C ASN A 264 -9.66 -60.51 25.94
N ASP A 265 -10.90 -60.74 25.51
CA ASP A 265 -11.45 -60.15 24.27
C ASP A 265 -12.22 -58.84 24.50
N LEU A 266 -12.27 -58.41 25.76
CA LEU A 266 -13.08 -57.28 26.20
C LEU A 266 -12.19 -56.20 26.81
N ILE A 267 -12.46 -54.95 26.45
CA ILE A 267 -11.81 -53.76 27.00
C ILE A 267 -12.90 -52.85 27.59
N PRO A 268 -12.68 -52.16 28.72
CA PRO A 268 -13.66 -51.21 29.24
C PRO A 268 -14.06 -50.15 28.20
N MET A 269 -15.35 -49.81 28.12
CA MET A 269 -15.88 -48.83 27.16
C MET A 269 -15.18 -47.47 27.26
N VAL A 270 -14.82 -47.05 28.48
CA VAL A 270 -14.13 -45.79 28.75
C VAL A 270 -12.75 -45.76 28.11
N GLU A 271 -11.95 -46.80 28.33
CA GLU A 271 -10.60 -46.92 27.75
C GLU A 271 -10.64 -47.02 26.23
N ALA A 272 -11.61 -47.75 25.68
CA ALA A 272 -11.77 -47.89 24.23
C ALA A 272 -12.12 -46.55 23.56
N ARG A 273 -12.97 -45.72 24.18
CA ARG A 273 -13.28 -44.37 23.69
C ARG A 273 -12.09 -43.42 23.82
N GLU A 274 -11.33 -43.49 24.90
CA GLU A 274 -10.10 -42.68 25.07
C GLU A 274 -9.05 -43.00 24.01
N ILE A 275 -8.84 -44.30 23.69
CA ILE A 275 -7.94 -44.71 22.61
C ILE A 275 -8.48 -44.20 21.26
N PHE A 276 -9.77 -44.35 21.01
CA PHE A 276 -10.39 -43.90 19.75
C PHE A 276 -10.24 -42.38 19.55
N ASP A 277 -10.47 -41.60 20.60
CA ASP A 277 -10.32 -40.15 20.60
C ASP A 277 -8.85 -39.73 20.43
N HIS A 278 -7.93 -40.42 21.10
CA HIS A 278 -6.49 -40.10 21.04
C HIS A 278 -5.89 -40.30 19.65
N PHE A 279 -6.35 -41.33 18.93
CA PHE A 279 -5.88 -41.60 17.57
C PHE A 279 -6.56 -40.73 16.51
N GLU A 280 -7.50 -39.87 16.91
CA GLU A 280 -8.28 -38.99 16.03
C GLU A 280 -8.85 -39.78 14.85
N VAL A 281 -9.52 -40.90 15.16
CA VAL A 281 -10.07 -41.76 14.12
C VAL A 281 -11.08 -40.95 13.30
N PRO A 282 -10.91 -40.84 11.96
CA PRO A 282 -11.68 -39.93 11.13
C PRO A 282 -13.02 -40.56 10.75
N LEU A 283 -13.90 -40.71 11.74
CA LEU A 283 -15.26 -41.19 11.58
C LEU A 283 -16.25 -40.13 12.06
N ASP A 284 -17.33 -39.94 11.31
CA ASP A 284 -18.42 -39.05 11.70
C ASP A 284 -19.04 -39.52 13.02
N GLU A 285 -19.65 -38.61 13.78
CA GLU A 285 -20.28 -38.91 15.07
C GLU A 285 -21.34 -40.02 14.95
N GLU A 286 -22.08 -40.05 13.83
CA GLU A 286 -23.06 -41.10 13.55
C GLU A 286 -22.38 -42.46 13.34
N LEU A 287 -21.34 -42.52 12.51
CA LEU A 287 -20.59 -43.75 12.24
C LEU A 287 -19.86 -44.26 13.49
N THR A 288 -19.35 -43.34 14.31
CA THR A 288 -18.68 -43.63 15.58
C THR A 288 -19.65 -44.29 16.55
N GLU A 289 -20.83 -43.70 16.77
CA GLU A 289 -21.82 -44.30 17.66
C GLU A 289 -22.40 -45.59 17.09
N GLN A 290 -22.55 -45.72 15.78
CA GLN A 290 -22.96 -46.98 15.15
C GLN A 290 -21.91 -48.08 15.30
N LEU A 291 -20.63 -47.76 15.19
CA LEU A 291 -19.52 -48.68 15.44
C LEU A 291 -19.53 -49.15 16.89
N PHE A 292 -19.56 -48.20 17.84
CA PHE A 292 -19.58 -48.50 19.26
C PHE A 292 -20.81 -49.30 19.70
N ASP A 293 -21.98 -49.06 19.09
CA ASP A 293 -23.21 -49.84 19.34
C ASP A 293 -23.14 -51.29 18.87
N VAL A 294 -22.38 -51.57 17.80
CA VAL A 294 -22.19 -52.93 17.27
C VAL A 294 -21.17 -53.73 18.09
N ILE A 295 -20.11 -53.07 18.55
CA ILE A 295 -19.01 -53.71 19.29
C ILE A 295 -19.22 -53.73 20.81
N MET A 296 -20.19 -52.99 21.36
CA MET A 296 -20.42 -52.94 22.80
C MET A 296 -20.93 -54.28 23.34
N VAL A 297 -20.34 -54.75 24.44
CA VAL A 297 -20.66 -55.96 25.21
C VAL A 297 -21.03 -55.59 26.65
N LYS A 298 -21.85 -56.37 27.35
CA LYS A 298 -22.09 -56.13 28.79
C LYS A 298 -20.82 -56.52 29.55
N ALA A 299 -20.29 -55.63 30.38
CA ALA A 299 -19.03 -55.85 31.09
C ALA A 299 -19.18 -56.93 32.19
N PRO A 300 -18.21 -57.86 32.33
CA PRO A 300 -18.13 -58.76 33.48
C PRO A 300 -18.00 -57.99 34.79
N GLU A 301 -18.54 -58.53 35.89
CA GLU A 301 -18.60 -57.81 37.17
C GLU A 301 -17.23 -57.42 37.74
N GLU A 302 -16.21 -58.23 37.50
CA GLU A 302 -14.84 -57.97 37.95
C GLU A 302 -14.20 -56.78 37.21
N MET A 303 -14.51 -56.63 35.91
CA MET A 303 -13.94 -55.61 35.05
C MET A 303 -14.45 -54.22 35.43
N TRP A 304 -15.77 -54.07 35.58
CA TRP A 304 -16.32 -52.74 35.86
C TRP A 304 -16.11 -52.30 37.31
N ARG A 305 -15.98 -53.23 38.26
CA ARG A 305 -15.56 -52.91 39.64
C ARG A 305 -14.15 -52.31 39.67
N SER A 306 -13.20 -52.92 38.95
CA SER A 306 -11.82 -52.41 38.85
C SER A 306 -11.74 -51.01 38.24
N VAL A 307 -12.50 -50.76 37.16
CA VAL A 307 -12.56 -49.45 36.51
C VAL A 307 -13.21 -48.40 37.42
N SER A 308 -14.29 -48.78 38.13
CA SER A 308 -14.95 -47.90 39.12
C SER A 308 -13.98 -47.51 40.23
N GLU A 309 -13.22 -48.46 40.79
CA GLU A 309 -12.20 -48.21 41.82
C GLU A 309 -11.07 -47.31 41.31
N ALA A 310 -10.54 -47.57 40.10
CA ALA A 310 -9.50 -46.75 39.48
C ALA A 310 -9.96 -45.30 39.24
N MET A 311 -11.23 -45.10 38.89
CA MET A 311 -11.81 -43.77 38.69
C MET A 311 -12.08 -43.04 40.02
N HIS A 312 -12.52 -43.75 41.07
CA HIS A 312 -12.62 -43.13 42.40
C HIS A 312 -11.26 -42.62 42.89
N GLN A 313 -10.17 -43.35 42.63
CA GLN A 313 -8.81 -42.93 42.95
C GLN A 313 -8.33 -41.70 42.13
N THR A 314 -8.76 -41.55 40.87
CA THR A 314 -8.44 -40.35 40.07
C THR A 314 -9.31 -39.16 40.43
N VAL A 315 -10.55 -39.36 40.89
CA VAL A 315 -11.44 -38.30 41.39
C VAL A 315 -10.93 -37.71 42.70
N GLU A 316 -10.43 -38.52 43.63
CA GLU A 316 -9.83 -38.03 44.89
C GLU A 316 -8.58 -37.17 44.65
N ARG A 317 -7.83 -37.41 43.57
CA ARG A 317 -6.70 -36.56 43.16
C ARG A 317 -7.13 -35.23 42.51
N ASN A 318 -8.37 -35.11 42.04
CA ASN A 318 -8.85 -34.00 41.20
C ASN A 318 -9.99 -33.17 41.83
N LEU A 319 -10.05 -33.07 43.16
CA LEU A 319 -11.09 -32.35 43.93
C LEU A 319 -11.26 -30.84 43.63
N SER A 320 -10.63 -30.29 42.59
CA SER A 320 -10.75 -28.88 42.17
C SER A 320 -11.41 -28.66 40.81
N ALA A 321 -12.00 -29.68 40.19
CA ALA A 321 -12.84 -29.50 39.00
C ALA A 321 -14.22 -30.12 39.23
N GLY A 322 -15.19 -29.28 39.57
CA GLY A 322 -16.59 -29.69 39.67
C GLY A 322 -17.06 -30.27 38.34
N ARG A 323 -17.25 -31.59 38.29
CA ARG A 323 -17.91 -32.27 37.18
C ARG A 323 -19.21 -32.90 37.64
N ALA A 324 -20.20 -32.84 36.75
CA ALA A 324 -21.33 -33.74 36.74
C ALA A 324 -20.84 -35.16 36.39
N ARG A 325 -21.41 -36.15 37.07
CA ARG A 325 -21.10 -37.58 36.93
C ARG A 325 -21.19 -38.00 35.46
N GLN A 326 -20.17 -38.67 34.93
CA GLN A 326 -20.39 -39.57 33.79
C GLN A 326 -21.39 -40.62 34.29
N ASP A 327 -22.46 -40.87 33.54
CA ASP A 327 -23.52 -41.81 33.95
C ASP A 327 -22.87 -43.15 34.33
N GLU A 328 -23.15 -43.63 35.54
CA GLU A 328 -22.61 -44.89 36.09
C GLU A 328 -22.89 -46.11 35.20
N ASP A 329 -23.78 -45.97 34.23
CA ASP A 329 -24.11 -46.95 33.23
C ASP A 329 -22.97 -47.21 32.23
N HIS A 330 -22.02 -46.28 32.01
CA HIS A 330 -20.91 -46.49 31.05
C HIS A 330 -19.92 -47.56 31.50
N PHE A 331 -19.72 -47.73 32.81
CA PHE A 331 -18.84 -48.77 33.36
C PHE A 331 -19.42 -50.17 33.15
N ARG A 332 -20.74 -50.29 32.99
CA ARG A 332 -21.42 -51.57 32.77
C ARG A 332 -21.25 -52.13 31.35
N TRP A 333 -20.57 -51.38 30.47
CA TRP A 333 -20.30 -51.77 29.10
C TRP A 333 -18.80 -51.97 28.86
N ALA A 334 -18.48 -53.00 28.09
CA ALA A 334 -17.17 -53.29 27.56
C ALA A 334 -17.23 -53.28 26.02
N VAL A 335 -16.09 -53.29 25.36
CA VAL A 335 -15.95 -53.31 23.90
C VAL A 335 -15.25 -54.60 23.51
N ASP A 336 -15.79 -55.30 22.52
CA ASP A 336 -15.12 -56.40 21.86
C ASP A 336 -13.93 -55.86 21.05
N CYS A 337 -12.72 -56.06 21.57
CA CYS A 337 -11.52 -55.50 20.99
C CYS A 337 -11.17 -56.13 19.63
N ARG A 338 -11.63 -57.37 19.39
CA ARG A 338 -11.42 -58.07 18.11
C ARG A 338 -12.31 -57.51 17.03
N LEU A 339 -13.60 -57.33 17.32
CA LEU A 339 -14.53 -56.69 16.39
C LEU A 339 -14.11 -55.25 16.11
N MET A 340 -13.69 -54.50 17.12
CA MET A 340 -13.15 -53.15 16.95
C MET A 340 -11.92 -53.13 16.01
N SER A 341 -10.97 -54.06 16.19
CA SER A 341 -9.79 -54.14 15.32
C SER A 341 -10.14 -54.44 13.87
N LEU A 342 -11.21 -55.21 13.62
CA LEU A 342 -11.66 -55.57 12.27
C LEU A 342 -12.26 -54.37 11.52
N PHE A 343 -12.93 -53.46 12.23
CA PHE A 343 -13.43 -52.21 11.65
C PHE A 343 -12.32 -51.19 11.38
N LEU A 344 -11.32 -51.10 12.28
CA LEU A 344 -10.29 -50.06 12.20
C LEU A 344 -9.09 -50.41 11.31
N ASP A 345 -8.78 -51.69 11.12
CA ASP A 345 -7.64 -52.16 10.31
C ASP A 345 -8.08 -52.56 8.89
N TRP A 346 -8.47 -51.57 8.09
CA TRP A 346 -9.01 -51.78 6.73
C TRP A 346 -7.99 -52.31 5.70
N LYS A 347 -6.68 -52.17 5.95
CA LYS A 347 -5.58 -52.61 5.06
C LYS A 347 -5.13 -54.06 5.29
N ARG A 348 -5.70 -54.76 6.25
CA ARG A 348 -5.24 -56.09 6.66
C ARG A 348 -5.30 -57.10 5.50
N HIS A 349 -4.18 -57.76 5.21
CA HIS A 349 -4.06 -58.69 4.09
C HIS A 349 -4.91 -59.97 4.34
N PRO A 350 -5.55 -60.59 3.33
CA PRO A 350 -6.32 -61.84 3.51
C PRO A 350 -5.51 -63.00 4.12
N VAL A 351 -4.18 -62.98 3.95
CA VAL A 351 -3.24 -63.97 4.51
C VAL A 351 -3.07 -63.81 6.03
N GLU A 352 -3.27 -62.60 6.58
CA GLU A 352 -3.21 -62.35 8.03
C GLU A 352 -4.51 -62.72 8.75
N GLN A 353 -5.65 -62.66 8.05
CA GLN A 353 -6.92 -63.27 8.51
C GLN A 353 -6.76 -64.79 8.72
N ALA A 354 -5.86 -65.44 7.96
CA ALA A 354 -5.53 -66.86 8.13
C ALA A 354 -4.48 -67.13 9.23
N LYS A 355 -3.55 -66.20 9.51
CA LYS A 355 -2.61 -66.33 10.63
C LYS A 355 -3.29 -66.21 12.00
N LEU A 356 -4.41 -65.50 12.08
CA LEU A 356 -5.31 -65.52 13.23
C LEU A 356 -6.02 -66.87 13.45
N LYS A 357 -6.10 -67.75 12.45
CA LYS A 357 -6.60 -69.14 12.62
C LYS A 357 -5.64 -70.04 13.40
N LEU A 358 -4.38 -69.62 13.61
CA LEU A 358 -3.41 -70.34 14.45
C LEU A 358 -3.43 -69.92 15.92
N CYS A 359 -4.12 -68.83 16.28
CA CYS A 359 -4.52 -68.64 17.67
C CYS A 359 -5.76 -69.47 17.93
N ARG A 360 -5.75 -70.23 19.04
CA ARG A 360 -6.84 -71.10 19.52
C ARG A 360 -8.12 -70.35 19.91
N CYS A 361 -8.24 -69.11 19.47
CA CYS A 361 -9.18 -68.09 19.91
C CYS A 361 -10.18 -67.67 18.81
N TYR A 362 -10.13 -68.25 17.62
CA TYR A 362 -11.02 -67.89 16.49
C TYR A 362 -11.96 -69.02 16.09
N LYS A 363 -12.66 -69.63 17.06
CA LYS A 363 -13.67 -70.67 16.77
C LYS A 363 -15.09 -70.35 17.17
N GLU A 364 -15.35 -69.30 17.95
CA GLU A 364 -16.72 -68.88 18.24
C GLU A 364 -16.78 -67.36 18.15
N LEU A 365 -17.61 -66.87 17.23
CA LEU A 365 -17.97 -65.47 17.16
C LEU A 365 -18.70 -65.12 18.46
N SER A 366 -18.29 -64.00 19.07
CA SER A 366 -18.85 -63.40 20.29
C SER A 366 -20.37 -63.61 20.42
N GLU A 367 -20.84 -64.02 21.61
CA GLU A 367 -22.24 -64.33 21.96
C GLU A 367 -23.27 -63.27 21.52
N LYS A 368 -22.80 -62.05 21.19
CA LYS A 368 -23.60 -60.93 20.72
C LYS A 368 -24.08 -60.99 19.28
N GLN A 369 -23.55 -61.86 18.42
CA GLN A 369 -23.98 -61.92 17.02
C GLN A 369 -25.38 -62.52 16.81
N ASN A 370 -25.95 -63.15 17.85
CA ASN A 370 -27.28 -63.74 17.83
C ASN A 370 -28.38 -62.86 18.47
N LEU A 371 -28.04 -61.63 18.91
CA LEU A 371 -29.00 -60.72 19.53
C LEU A 371 -29.77 -59.94 18.47
N SER A 372 -31.10 -60.07 18.51
CA SER A 372 -32.04 -59.36 17.65
C SER A 372 -32.79 -58.34 18.49
N GLU A 373 -32.71 -57.07 18.11
CA GLU A 373 -33.33 -55.95 18.83
C GLU A 373 -34.33 -55.21 17.93
N ASP A 374 -35.36 -54.62 18.54
CA ASP A 374 -36.35 -53.80 17.83
C ASP A 374 -35.67 -52.58 17.17
N ALA A 375 -35.96 -52.37 15.88
CA ALA A 375 -35.34 -51.33 15.04
C ALA A 375 -35.52 -49.92 15.64
N ASP A 376 -36.68 -49.67 16.27
CA ASP A 376 -36.99 -48.38 16.89
C ASP A 376 -36.31 -48.18 18.24
N ALA A 377 -36.04 -49.25 18.98
CA ALA A 377 -35.26 -49.18 20.21
C ALA A 377 -33.80 -48.80 19.90
N VAL A 378 -33.21 -49.43 18.88
CA VAL A 378 -31.87 -49.11 18.38
C VAL A 378 -31.78 -47.65 17.92
N ARG A 379 -32.77 -47.16 17.16
CA ARG A 379 -32.82 -45.74 16.74
C ARG A 379 -32.85 -44.78 17.91
N ARG A 380 -33.68 -45.06 18.92
CA ARG A 380 -33.80 -44.21 20.11
C ARG A 380 -32.49 -44.20 20.90
N ARG A 381 -31.81 -45.35 21.02
CA ARG A 381 -30.51 -45.46 21.68
C ARG A 381 -29.42 -44.68 20.94
N LEU A 382 -29.25 -44.92 19.64
CA LEU A 382 -28.28 -44.20 18.81
C LEU A 382 -28.55 -42.70 18.79
N ARG A 383 -29.81 -42.27 18.67
CA ARG A 383 -30.17 -40.85 18.70
C ARG A 383 -29.77 -40.20 20.03
N LYS A 384 -30.05 -40.84 21.16
CA LYS A 384 -29.63 -40.34 22.48
C LYS A 384 -28.10 -40.26 22.61
N ALA A 385 -27.38 -41.26 22.12
CA ALA A 385 -25.92 -41.29 22.19
C ALA A 385 -25.27 -40.21 21.30
N ILE A 386 -25.76 -40.04 20.07
CA ILE A 386 -25.29 -38.99 19.16
C ILE A 386 -25.66 -37.60 19.72
N ASP A 387 -26.88 -37.41 20.20
CA ASP A 387 -27.30 -36.14 20.80
C ASP A 387 -26.46 -35.81 22.05
N ALA A 388 -26.09 -36.81 22.86
CA ALA A 388 -25.18 -36.61 23.98
C ALA A 388 -23.81 -36.12 23.52
N ASN A 389 -23.19 -36.77 22.54
CA ASN A 389 -21.88 -36.34 22.01
C ASN A 389 -21.90 -34.94 21.38
N VAL A 390 -22.94 -34.62 20.60
CA VAL A 390 -23.12 -33.32 19.95
C VAL A 390 -23.27 -32.20 20.99
N LEU A 391 -24.01 -32.47 22.07
CA LEU A 391 -24.28 -31.49 23.13
C LEU A 391 -23.11 -31.33 24.10
N THR A 392 -22.27 -32.35 24.27
CA THR A 392 -21.07 -32.29 25.10
C THR A 392 -19.85 -31.87 24.28
N HIS A 393 -19.64 -30.56 24.13
CA HIS A 393 -18.37 -30.05 23.57
C HIS A 393 -17.23 -30.21 24.60
N LYS A 394 -16.13 -30.86 24.21
CA LYS A 394 -14.88 -30.82 24.98
C LYS A 394 -14.34 -29.39 24.97
N LEU A 395 -14.11 -28.82 26.15
CA LEU A 395 -13.53 -27.48 26.24
C LEU A 395 -12.06 -27.51 25.78
N SER A 396 -11.56 -26.41 25.21
CA SER A 396 -10.17 -26.28 24.77
C SER A 396 -9.19 -26.62 25.89
N SER A 397 -9.55 -26.29 27.14
CA SER A 397 -8.78 -26.65 28.33
C SER A 397 -8.72 -28.15 28.58
N GLU A 398 -9.75 -28.93 28.22
CA GLU A 398 -9.78 -30.40 28.37
C GLU A 398 -8.91 -31.08 27.30
N ILE A 399 -8.94 -30.57 26.07
CA ILE A 399 -8.06 -31.02 24.99
C ILE A 399 -6.59 -30.75 25.36
N LEU A 400 -6.30 -29.55 25.88
CA LEU A 400 -4.95 -29.16 26.31
C LEU A 400 -4.48 -29.88 27.58
N SER A 401 -5.39 -30.30 28.45
CA SER A 401 -5.06 -31.06 29.67
C SER A 401 -5.17 -32.58 29.52
N GLY A 402 -5.33 -33.07 28.28
CA GLY A 402 -5.45 -34.49 27.93
C GLY A 402 -4.25 -35.38 28.26
N ASN A 403 -3.19 -34.85 28.89
CA ASN A 403 -2.04 -35.62 29.35
C ASN A 403 -1.90 -35.66 30.88
N ARG A 404 -3.01 -35.73 31.62
CA ARG A 404 -2.98 -35.96 33.09
C ARG A 404 -2.77 -37.42 33.49
N GLY A 405 -2.78 -38.35 32.54
CA GLY A 405 -2.64 -39.79 32.80
C GLY A 405 -1.22 -40.35 32.60
N GLY A 406 -0.25 -39.56 32.15
CA GLY A 406 1.11 -40.05 31.86
C GLY A 406 1.15 -41.11 30.75
N LEU A 407 0.15 -41.13 29.85
CA LEU A 407 0.01 -42.17 28.83
C LEU A 407 1.02 -42.01 27.67
N VAL A 408 1.61 -40.83 27.45
CA VAL A 408 2.68 -40.63 26.45
C VAL A 408 3.70 -39.55 26.86
N GLU A 409 5.00 -39.87 26.69
CA GLU A 409 6.13 -38.93 26.89
C GLU A 409 6.11 -37.79 25.86
N GLY A 410 6.20 -36.54 26.35
CA GLY A 410 5.95 -35.31 25.58
C GLY A 410 7.05 -34.87 24.60
N GLU A 411 8.20 -35.55 24.57
CA GLU A 411 9.35 -35.16 23.74
C GLU A 411 9.20 -35.54 22.26
N CYS A 412 8.27 -36.45 21.94
CA CYS A 412 8.04 -36.94 20.57
C CYS A 412 7.04 -36.11 19.75
N TYR A 413 6.48 -35.02 20.29
CA TYR A 413 5.40 -34.28 19.64
C TYR A 413 5.82 -32.95 19.02
N ARG A 414 5.48 -32.77 17.74
CA ARG A 414 5.53 -31.47 17.06
C ARG A 414 4.33 -30.62 17.51
N ARG A 415 4.57 -29.40 17.99
CA ARG A 415 3.51 -28.42 18.23
C ARG A 415 2.73 -28.18 16.92
N LEU A 416 1.46 -28.58 16.90
CA LEU A 416 0.55 -28.32 15.80
C LEU A 416 0.00 -26.89 15.95
N GLY A 417 0.45 -25.99 15.09
CA GLY A 417 0.06 -24.58 15.11
C GLY A 417 1.07 -23.76 14.33
N LYS A 418 0.60 -22.65 13.75
CA LYS A 418 1.49 -21.71 13.06
C LYS A 418 2.26 -20.91 14.12
N PRO A 419 3.60 -21.05 14.23
CA PRO A 419 4.36 -20.23 15.15
C PRO A 419 4.32 -18.76 14.70
N PRO A 420 4.40 -17.80 15.64
CA PRO A 420 4.42 -16.37 15.29
C PRO A 420 5.64 -16.00 14.45
N VAL A 421 6.75 -16.72 14.62
CA VAL A 421 7.98 -16.60 13.81
C VAL A 421 8.18 -17.91 13.03
N GLU A 422 8.29 -17.82 11.70
CA GLU A 422 8.39 -18.98 10.82
C GLU A 422 9.84 -19.43 10.59
N LEU A 423 10.56 -19.82 11.65
CA LEU A 423 11.97 -20.23 11.59
C LEU A 423 12.25 -21.40 10.62
N TYR A 424 11.27 -22.29 10.42
CA TYR A 424 11.40 -23.46 9.55
C TYR A 424 11.11 -23.17 8.07
N ARG A 425 10.65 -21.96 7.73
CA ARG A 425 10.40 -21.58 6.35
C ARG A 425 11.64 -20.89 5.77
N PRO A 426 12.13 -21.28 4.58
CA PRO A 426 13.23 -20.57 3.94
C PRO A 426 12.79 -19.14 3.57
N VAL A 427 13.63 -18.16 3.92
CA VAL A 427 13.41 -16.77 3.53
C VAL A 427 13.44 -16.65 2.01
N PRO A 428 12.44 -16.02 1.36
CA PRO A 428 12.42 -15.84 -0.08
C PRO A 428 13.62 -15.00 -0.56
N LYS A 429 14.20 -15.39 -1.70
CA LYS A 429 15.34 -14.67 -2.32
C LYS A 429 15.01 -13.22 -2.67
N ILE A 430 13.77 -12.96 -3.07
CA ILE A 430 13.23 -11.63 -3.34
C ILE A 430 11.99 -11.48 -2.48
N ARG A 431 12.00 -10.50 -1.57
CA ARG A 431 10.86 -10.21 -0.70
C ARG A 431 9.87 -9.33 -1.44
N SER A 432 8.58 -9.66 -1.31
CA SER A 432 7.50 -8.77 -1.74
C SER A 432 7.46 -7.53 -0.85
N ALA A 433 7.11 -6.37 -1.41
CA ALA A 433 6.85 -5.16 -0.63
C ALA A 433 5.68 -5.31 0.37
N HIS A 434 4.81 -6.30 0.16
CA HIS A 434 3.66 -6.61 1.02
C HIS A 434 3.90 -7.84 1.92
N ASN A 435 5.16 -8.20 2.19
CA ASN A 435 5.45 -9.34 3.05
C ASN A 435 5.32 -8.95 4.53
N ILE A 436 4.37 -9.57 5.23
CA ILE A 436 4.08 -9.34 6.66
C ILE A 436 4.66 -10.49 7.52
N THR A 437 5.23 -11.52 6.90
CA THR A 437 5.70 -12.72 7.62
C THR A 437 7.10 -12.48 8.20
N ASP A 438 7.25 -12.73 9.49
CA ASP A 438 8.57 -12.77 10.16
C ASP A 438 9.18 -14.17 10.03
N TYR A 439 10.36 -14.25 9.40
CA TYR A 439 11.12 -15.48 9.21
C TYR A 439 12.22 -15.67 10.25
N GLY A 440 12.37 -14.75 11.21
CA GLY A 440 13.42 -14.76 12.22
C GLY A 440 14.77 -14.20 11.76
N ASP A 441 14.81 -13.52 10.62
CA ASP A 441 15.97 -12.76 10.14
C ASP A 441 15.79 -11.23 10.26
N GLU A 442 14.74 -10.79 10.95
CA GLU A 442 14.47 -9.38 11.26
C GLU A 442 15.33 -8.88 12.42
N PRO A 443 15.80 -7.62 12.39
CA PRO A 443 16.54 -7.03 13.49
C PRO A 443 15.66 -6.77 14.71
N THR A 444 16.22 -6.94 15.90
CA THR A 444 15.59 -6.53 17.16
C THR A 444 15.26 -5.03 17.16
N VAL A 445 14.20 -4.62 17.86
CA VAL A 445 13.81 -3.19 18.00
C VAL A 445 14.99 -2.30 18.40
N GLN A 446 15.84 -2.77 19.31
CA GLN A 446 17.01 -2.03 19.75
C GLN A 446 18.01 -1.74 18.62
N SER A 447 18.28 -2.71 17.74
CA SER A 447 19.24 -2.50 16.64
C SER A 447 18.70 -1.63 15.51
N VAL A 448 17.38 -1.42 15.45
CA VAL A 448 16.75 -0.46 14.56
C VAL A 448 16.83 0.96 15.12
N LEU A 449 16.64 1.12 16.44
CA LEU A 449 16.75 2.41 17.12
C LEU A 449 18.21 2.90 17.19
N GLU A 450 19.15 1.96 17.38
CA GLU A 450 20.59 2.20 17.48
C GLU A 450 21.31 1.44 16.35
N PRO A 451 21.30 1.96 15.11
CA PRO A 451 21.94 1.29 13.99
C PRO A 451 23.45 1.18 14.21
N SER A 452 23.98 -0.01 13.93
CA SER A 452 25.42 -0.25 13.97
C SER A 452 26.11 0.31 12.72
N ILE A 453 27.43 0.50 12.78
CA ILE A 453 28.23 0.90 11.61
C ILE A 453 27.99 -0.06 10.43
N TYR A 454 27.77 -1.34 10.70
CA TYR A 454 27.48 -2.33 9.65
C TYR A 454 26.18 -2.06 8.90
N THR A 455 25.14 -1.60 9.60
CA THR A 455 23.85 -1.26 8.97
C THR A 455 23.95 -0.02 8.08
N GLU A 456 24.84 0.93 8.39
CA GLU A 456 25.11 2.08 7.51
C GLU A 456 25.74 1.66 6.18
N TYR A 457 26.58 0.62 6.20
CA TYR A 457 27.15 0.00 4.99
C TYR A 457 26.19 -1.00 4.30
N GLY A 458 24.94 -1.11 4.78
CA GLY A 458 23.92 -1.97 4.19
C GLY A 458 24.05 -3.46 4.55
N LEU A 459 24.81 -3.81 5.58
CA LEU A 459 24.91 -5.19 6.08
C LEU A 459 23.81 -5.47 7.10
N SER A 460 23.08 -6.58 6.90
CA SER A 460 22.03 -7.02 7.83
C SER A 460 22.58 -7.96 8.92
N GLN A 461 21.84 -8.14 10.02
CA GLN A 461 22.20 -9.12 11.06
C GLN A 461 22.31 -10.55 10.50
N ARG A 462 21.48 -10.87 9.50
CA ARG A 462 21.55 -12.13 8.75
C ARG A 462 22.90 -12.32 8.05
N ASP A 463 23.44 -11.27 7.44
CA ASP A 463 24.73 -11.36 6.72
C ASP A 463 25.89 -11.59 7.68
N LEU A 464 25.78 -11.09 8.91
CA LEU A 464 26.74 -11.29 9.99
C LEU A 464 26.64 -12.68 10.63
N LEU A 465 25.43 -13.19 10.84
CA LEU A 465 25.16 -14.49 11.47
C LEU A 465 25.14 -15.66 10.48
N LYS A 466 25.37 -15.39 9.19
CA LYS A 466 25.48 -16.44 8.18
C LYS A 466 26.73 -17.27 8.46
N LEU A 467 26.53 -18.57 8.68
CA LEU A 467 27.63 -19.54 8.79
C LEU A 467 28.48 -19.53 7.51
N ARG A 468 29.80 -19.37 7.68
CA ARG A 468 30.80 -19.33 6.61
C ARG A 468 31.88 -20.36 6.86
N THR A 469 32.56 -20.79 5.81
CA THR A 469 33.67 -21.73 5.95
C THR A 469 34.93 -21.02 6.43
N LYS A 470 35.85 -21.79 7.04
CA LYS A 470 37.14 -21.29 7.52
C LYS A 470 37.94 -20.57 6.43
N GLU A 471 37.89 -21.10 5.21
CA GLU A 471 38.56 -20.53 4.03
C GLU A 471 37.94 -19.19 3.60
N GLU A 472 36.61 -19.09 3.64
CA GLU A 472 35.89 -17.86 3.30
C GLU A 472 36.18 -16.75 4.33
N ILE A 473 36.16 -17.08 5.62
CA ILE A 473 36.51 -16.10 6.67
C ILE A 473 37.96 -15.63 6.53
N LYS A 474 38.89 -16.54 6.24
CA LYS A 474 40.29 -16.18 5.97
C LYS A 474 40.40 -15.21 4.80
N SER A 475 39.71 -15.48 3.69
CA SER A 475 39.67 -14.57 2.53
C SER A 475 39.10 -13.20 2.86
N ILE A 476 38.07 -13.13 3.70
CA ILE A 476 37.48 -11.86 4.15
C ILE A 476 38.47 -11.07 4.99
N MET A 477 39.17 -11.73 5.92
CA MET A 477 40.17 -11.07 6.78
C MET A 477 41.38 -10.57 5.98
N ASP A 478 41.84 -11.34 4.99
CA ASP A 478 42.92 -10.96 4.10
C ASP A 478 42.55 -9.72 3.27
N LYS A 479 41.34 -9.70 2.69
CA LYS A 479 40.81 -8.55 1.92
C LYS A 479 40.55 -7.32 2.78
N ALA A 480 40.23 -7.51 4.05
CA ALA A 480 40.06 -6.42 5.02
C ALA A 480 41.38 -5.83 5.53
N ASN A 481 42.54 -6.29 5.03
CA ASN A 481 43.88 -5.88 5.45
C ASN A 481 44.16 -6.10 6.94
N LEU A 482 43.43 -7.01 7.60
CA LEU A 482 43.63 -7.34 9.02
C LEU A 482 44.98 -8.06 9.27
N THR A 483 45.55 -8.64 8.22
CA THR A 483 46.88 -9.26 8.16
C THR A 483 48.03 -8.30 8.50
N THR A 484 47.82 -6.99 8.32
CA THR A 484 48.82 -5.97 8.67
C THR A 484 48.78 -5.58 10.15
N LYS A 485 47.66 -5.83 10.84
CA LYS A 485 47.44 -5.47 12.25
C LYS A 485 47.58 -6.66 13.19
N PHE A 486 47.34 -7.88 12.71
CA PHE A 486 47.46 -9.11 13.48
C PHE A 486 48.25 -10.16 12.68
N ASP A 487 49.11 -10.91 13.37
CA ASP A 487 49.85 -12.03 12.77
C ASP A 487 48.90 -13.21 12.52
N LEU A 488 48.14 -13.11 11.42
CA LEU A 488 47.00 -13.95 11.10
C LEU A 488 47.37 -15.45 11.03
N ALA A 489 48.60 -15.76 10.62
CA ALA A 489 49.05 -17.14 10.45
C ALA A 489 49.16 -17.94 11.76
N LYS A 490 49.37 -17.28 12.91
CA LYS A 490 49.55 -17.96 14.21
C LYS A 490 48.29 -17.91 15.09
N ASN A 491 47.47 -16.87 14.95
CA ASN A 491 46.34 -16.62 15.84
C ASN A 491 44.97 -16.98 15.23
N PHE A 492 44.87 -17.13 13.91
CA PHE A 492 43.58 -17.38 13.25
C PHE A 492 42.96 -18.72 13.68
N ASP A 493 43.76 -19.78 13.78
CA ASP A 493 43.27 -21.10 14.18
C ASP A 493 42.71 -21.08 15.60
N GLN A 494 43.37 -20.38 16.53
CA GLN A 494 42.88 -20.24 17.91
C GLN A 494 41.58 -19.43 18.01
N VAL A 495 41.42 -18.38 17.20
CA VAL A 495 40.19 -17.58 17.15
C VAL A 495 39.05 -18.37 16.51
N TRP A 496 39.36 -19.14 15.46
CA TRP A 496 38.41 -20.03 14.82
C TRP A 496 37.89 -21.10 15.78
N ASP A 497 38.77 -21.75 16.54
CA ASP A 497 38.38 -22.79 17.49
C ASP A 497 37.48 -22.23 18.60
N LYS A 498 37.77 -21.03 19.11
CA LYS A 498 36.89 -20.33 20.06
C LYS A 498 35.53 -19.96 19.46
N ALA A 499 35.50 -19.56 18.19
CA ALA A 499 34.24 -19.26 17.50
C ALA A 499 33.38 -20.53 17.33
N VAL A 500 34.01 -21.67 17.00
CA VAL A 500 33.32 -22.96 16.90
C VAL A 500 32.78 -23.42 18.26
N GLU A 501 33.49 -23.17 19.36
CA GLU A 501 32.98 -23.45 20.71
C GLU A 501 31.76 -22.58 21.06
N LEU A 502 31.79 -21.30 20.70
CA LEU A 502 30.65 -20.38 20.92
C LEU A 502 29.43 -20.75 20.06
N ASP A 503 29.63 -21.15 18.80
CA ASP A 503 28.53 -21.60 17.94
C ASP A 503 27.85 -22.86 18.50
N LYS A 504 28.62 -23.79 19.09
CA LYS A 504 28.06 -24.98 19.77
C LYS A 504 27.22 -24.62 20.98
N LEU A 505 27.63 -23.60 21.75
CA LEU A 505 26.88 -23.12 22.91
C LEU A 505 25.59 -22.40 22.50
N MET A 506 25.57 -21.72 21.36
CA MET A 506 24.40 -20.98 20.86
C MET A 506 23.37 -21.88 20.15
N LEU A 507 23.72 -23.13 19.83
CA LEU A 507 22.84 -24.13 19.20
C LEU A 507 22.18 -25.11 20.20
N GLN A 508 22.57 -25.05 21.48
CA GLN A 508 21.91 -25.74 22.60
C GLN A 508 20.81 -24.85 23.18
#